data_AF-A0A099KMT9-F1
#
_entry.id   AF-A0A099KMT9-F1
#
_cell.length_a   1.000
_cell.length_b   1.000
_cell.length_c   1.000
_cell.angle_alpha   90.00
_cell.angle_beta   90.00
_cell.angle_gamma   90.00
#
_symmetry.space_group_name_H-M   'P 1'
#
loop_
_entity.id
_entity.type
_entity.pdbx_description
1 polymer ?
#
loop_
_entity_poly.entity_id
_entity_poly.type
_entity_poly.pdbx_seq_one_letter_code
_entity_poly.pdbx_strand_id
1 'polypeptide(L)' 'MIAMGFDSLAIDNERAKGFLMFRLAENIVEIIVHEQVVKAVEKAGFPLIRFFKTEDIAII' A
#
# COMPACT_ATOMS: atom_id res chain seq x y z
N MET A 1 13.71 19.47 -6.25
CA MET A 1 12.59 18.67 -5.73
C MET A 1 13.18 17.75 -4.67
N ILE A 2 12.88 17.96 -3.40
CA ILE A 2 13.33 17.05 -2.33
C ILE A 2 12.28 15.94 -2.28
N ALA A 3 12.66 14.78 -2.80
CA ALA A 3 11.92 13.54 -2.70
C ALA A 3 12.18 12.97 -1.30
N MET A 4 11.13 12.82 -0.48
CA MET A 4 11.27 12.20 0.84
C MET A 4 10.99 10.71 0.69
N GLY A 5 12.06 9.94 0.50
CA GLY A 5 11.96 8.48 0.46
C GLY A 5 11.67 7.90 1.83
N PHE A 6 10.74 6.94 1.92
CA PHE A 6 10.57 6.12 3.12
C PHE A 6 11.36 4.81 2.97
N ASP A 7 12.22 4.49 3.94
CA ASP A 7 12.93 3.20 3.96
C ASP A 7 12.00 2.03 4.29
N SER A 8 10.96 2.28 5.10
CA SER A 8 9.94 1.28 5.43
C SER A 8 8.63 1.96 5.86
N LEU A 9 7.53 1.24 5.66
CA LEU A 9 6.21 1.60 6.17
C LEU A 9 5.59 0.41 6.88
N ALA A 10 4.91 0.68 7.98
CA ALA A 10 4.14 -0.31 8.71
C ALA A 10 2.75 0.24 9.04
N ILE A 11 1.75 -0.63 9.05
CA ILE A 11 0.39 -0.29 9.48
C ILE A 11 0.31 -0.53 11.00
N ASP A 12 -0.02 0.53 11.75
CA ASP A 12 -0.41 0.41 13.15
C ASP A 12 -1.83 -0.15 13.22
N ASN A 13 -1.96 -1.42 13.62
CA ASN A 13 -3.24 -2.13 13.65
C ASN A 13 -4.25 -1.55 14.65
N GLU A 14 -3.80 -0.93 15.75
CA GLU A 14 -4.71 -0.32 16.73
C GLU A 14 -5.33 0.96 16.15
N ARG A 15 -4.52 1.76 15.44
CA ARG A 15 -4.98 2.99 14.79
C ARG A 15 -5.69 2.76 13.47
N ALA A 16 -5.40 1.64 12.81
CA ALA A 16 -6.03 1.23 11.57
C ALA A 16 -7.55 1.00 11.71
N LYS A 17 -8.06 0.73 12.93
CA LYS A 17 -9.50 0.53 13.19
C LYS A 17 -10.19 -0.45 12.23
N GLY A 18 -9.45 -1.47 11.79
CA GLY A 18 -9.92 -2.49 10.84
C GLY A 18 -9.90 -2.08 9.36
N PHE A 19 -9.45 -0.87 9.01
CA PHE A 19 -9.19 -0.50 7.62
C PHE A 19 -7.99 -1.28 7.08
N LEU A 20 -8.07 -1.68 5.82
CA LEU A 20 -7.07 -2.52 5.15
C LEU A 20 -6.40 -1.82 3.96
N MET A 21 -6.78 -0.58 3.67
CA MET A 21 -6.26 0.20 2.54
C MET A 21 -6.06 1.64 2.99
N PHE A 22 -4.90 2.20 2.65
CA PHE A 22 -4.46 3.52 3.07
C PHE A 22 -3.81 4.24 1.91
N ARG A 23 -3.92 5.57 1.91
CA ARG A 23 -3.19 6.44 0.99
C ARG A 23 -2.42 7.45 1.84
N LEU A 24 -1.16 7.68 1.48
CA LEU A 24 -0.35 8.69 2.14
C LEU A 24 -0.85 10.08 1.73
N ALA A 25 -0.81 11.06 2.63
CA ALA A 25 -1.26 12.41 2.30
C ALA A 25 -0.33 13.05 1.26
N GLU A 26 0.95 12.71 1.33
CA GLU A 26 2.04 13.20 0.51
C GLU A 26 2.15 12.47 -0.84
N ASN A 27 1.65 11.23 -0.93
CA ASN A 27 1.69 10.43 -2.15
C ASN A 27 0.27 10.00 -2.55
N ILE A 28 -0.29 10.71 -3.54
CA ILE A 28 -1.65 10.48 -4.04
C ILE A 28 -1.76 9.35 -5.06
N VAL A 29 -0.62 8.83 -5.54
CA VAL A 29 -0.53 7.82 -6.61
C VAL A 29 -0.55 6.42 -6.01
N GLU A 30 0.15 6.22 -4.91
CA GLU A 30 0.32 4.91 -4.29
C GLU A 30 -0.73 4.65 -3.20
N ILE A 31 -1.26 3.43 -3.20
CA ILE A 31 -2.19 2.96 -2.17
C ILE A 31 -1.53 1.79 -1.46
N ILE A 32 -1.30 1.94 -0.16
CA ILE A 32 -0.82 0.89 0.71
C ILE A 32 -2.00 -0.03 1.04
N VAL A 33 -1.86 -1.32 0.77
CA VAL A 33 -2.91 -2.31 1.05
C VAL A 33 -2.37 -3.40 1.95
N HIS A 34 -3.22 -3.86 2.88
CA HIS A 34 -2.93 -5.02 3.69
C HIS A 34 -2.97 -6.30 2.81
N GLU A 35 -2.15 -7.30 3.14
CA GLU A 35 -2.03 -8.55 2.38
C GLU A 35 -3.37 -9.28 2.18
N GLN A 36 -4.31 -9.14 3.12
CA GLN A 36 -5.66 -9.68 2.99
C GLN A 36 -6.41 -9.15 1.75
N VAL A 37 -6.21 -7.88 1.40
CA VAL A 37 -6.79 -7.26 0.20
C VAL A 37 -6.16 -7.85 -1.05
N VAL A 38 -4.83 -8.00 -1.05
CA VAL A 38 -4.08 -8.62 -2.16
C VAL A 38 -4.65 -10.01 -2.46
N LYS A 39 -4.73 -10.88 -1.44
CA LYS A 39 -5.28 -12.24 -1.57
C LYS A 39 -6.72 -12.25 -2.07
N ALA A 40 -7.56 -11.33 -1.61
CA ALA A 40 -8.94 -11.23 -2.04
C ALA A 40 -9.07 -10.79 -3.52
N VAL A 41 -8.27 -9.81 -3.94
CA VAL A 41 -8.26 -9.30 -5.32
C VAL A 41 -7.71 -10.33 -6.30
N GLU A 42 -6.62 -11.01 -5.94
CA GLU A 42 -6.04 -12.09 -6.75
C GLU A 42 -7.03 -13.25 -6.90
N LYS A 43 -7.70 -13.66 -5.81
CA LYS A 43 -8.73 -14.69 -5.85
C LYS A 43 -9.92 -14.31 -6.74
N ALA A 44 -10.27 -13.03 -6.78
CA ALA A 44 -11.35 -12.52 -7.62
C ALA A 44 -10.94 -12.41 -9.11
N GLY A 45 -9.64 -12.47 -9.42
CA GLY A 45 -9.14 -12.53 -10.80
C GLY A 45 -9.20 -11.20 -11.55
N PHE A 46 -9.04 -10.06 -10.88
CA PHE A 46 -9.03 -8.76 -11.53
C PHE A 46 -7.77 -8.59 -12.41
N PRO A 47 -7.89 -8.52 -13.76
CA PRO A 47 -6.76 -8.69 -14.67
C PRO A 47 -5.85 -7.46 -14.80
N LEU A 48 -6.30 -6.29 -14.34
CA LEU A 48 -5.60 -5.01 -14.52
C LEU A 48 -5.03 -4.44 -13.22
N ILE A 49 -5.07 -5.22 -12.13
CA ILE A 49 -4.50 -4.81 -10.85
C ILE A 49 -3.14 -5.47 -10.67
N ARG A 50 -2.14 -4.67 -10.32
CA ARG A 50 -0.81 -5.15 -9.96
C ARG A 50 -0.46 -4.66 -8.56
N PHE A 51 0.11 -5.57 -7.78
CA PHE A 51 0.65 -5.28 -6.47
C PHE A 51 2.17 -5.32 -6.53
N PHE A 52 2.79 -4.41 -5.79
CA PHE A 52 4.23 -4.33 -5.65
C PHE A 52 4.53 -4.37 -4.16
N LYS A 53 5.65 -4.96 -3.77
CA LYS A 53 6.08 -4.87 -2.39
C LYS A 53 6.61 -3.47 -2.12
N THR A 54 6.41 -2.97 -0.91
CA THR A 54 6.91 -1.65 -0.51
C THR A 54 8.44 -1.53 -0.62
N GLU A 55 9.16 -2.64 -0.51
CA GLU A 55 10.62 -2.72 -0.70
C GLU A 55 11.06 -2.59 -2.17
N ASP A 56 10.16 -2.85 -3.12
CA ASP A 56 10.44 -2.79 -4.57
C ASP A 56 10.12 -1.42 -5.19
N ILE A 57 9.49 -0.53 -4.42
CA ILE A 57 9.08 0.79 -4.89
C ILE A 57 9.77 1.84 -4.03
N ALA A 58 10.42 2.82 -4.66
CA ALA A 58 10.79 4.04 -3.95
C ALA A 58 9.48 4.75 -3.60
N ILE A 59 9.08 4.71 -2.33
CA ILE A 59 7.93 5.46 -1.85
C ILE A 59 8.41 6.90 -1.70
N ILE A 60 8.13 7.71 -2.71
CA ILE A 60 8.58 9.12 -2.84
C ILE A 60 7.51 10.08 -2.33
#